data_AF-A0A7C3IPP0-F1
#
_entry.id   AF-A0A7C3IPP0-F1
#
_cell.length_a   1.000
_cell.length_b   1.000
_cell.length_c   1.000
_cell.angle_alpha   90.00
_cell.angle_beta   90.00
_cell.angle_gamma   90.00
#
_symmetry.space_group_name_H-M   'P 1'
#
loop_
_entity.id
_entity.type
_entity.pdbx_description
1 polymer ?
#
loop_
_entity_poly.entity_id
_entity_poly.type
_entity_poly.pdbx_seq_one_letter_code
_entity_poly.pdbx_strand_id
1 'polypeptide(L)'
;MAAKVQRASREELAARVRMAMDLERQTMELYCKFESAFAEPEEVRSFWFDMAQPESRHFGALALVAGLLQGRSGRTLRVARHLDTARLNHLRRCLRRAHREADQGVTLSRAFALALEIESSEIEDVVLDLIHELRGDTERERAVHLLLHDLGDLAYMVEKYADDPELLARADALLERQVARLKKDVELASRPANKQKIQRRAAR
;
A
#
# COMPACT_ATOMS: atom_id res chain seq x y z
N MET A 1 19.23 -23.73 6.53
CA MET A 1 20.05 -22.71 5.83
C MET A 1 19.38 -21.36 6.02
N ALA A 2 19.95 -20.47 6.82
CA ALA A 2 19.41 -19.13 7.03
C ALA A 2 19.70 -18.28 5.79
N ALA A 3 18.66 -17.78 5.11
CA ALA A 3 18.80 -16.83 4.02
C ALA A 3 19.57 -15.61 4.53
N LYS A 4 20.74 -15.34 3.93
CA LYS A 4 21.51 -14.12 4.17
C LYS A 4 20.67 -12.96 3.63
N VAL A 5 19.95 -12.28 4.52
CA VAL A 5 19.23 -11.04 4.19
C VAL A 5 20.29 -10.01 3.78
N GLN A 6 20.39 -9.76 2.48
CA GLN A 6 21.31 -8.80 1.91
C GLN A 6 20.83 -7.40 2.31
N ARG A 7 21.68 -6.66 3.04
CA ARG A 7 21.37 -5.31 3.50
C ARG A 7 21.48 -4.38 2.28
N ALA A 8 20.37 -3.83 1.79
CA ALA A 8 20.38 -2.85 0.71
C ALA A 8 21.22 -1.63 1.12
N SER A 9 22.02 -1.11 0.20
CA SER A 9 22.75 0.15 0.37
C SER A 9 21.76 1.31 0.52
N ARG A 10 22.19 2.40 1.15
CA ARG A 10 21.40 3.63 1.31
C ARG A 10 20.93 4.17 -0.03
N GLU A 11 21.76 4.06 -1.06
CA GLU A 11 21.47 4.49 -2.43
C GLU A 11 20.37 3.66 -3.06
N GLU A 12 20.42 2.33 -2.92
CA GLU A 12 19.36 1.43 -3.39
C GLU A 12 18.04 1.69 -2.67
N LEU A 13 18.06 1.88 -1.34
CA LEU A 13 16.86 2.23 -0.58
C LEU A 13 16.29 3.58 -1.04
N ALA A 14 17.13 4.59 -1.21
CA ALA A 14 16.69 5.89 -1.69
C ALA A 14 16.12 5.82 -3.12
N ALA A 15 16.69 4.98 -3.98
CA ALA A 15 16.15 4.73 -5.32
C ALA A 15 14.78 4.04 -5.27
N ARG A 16 14.61 3.06 -4.37
CA ARG A 16 13.33 2.37 -4.18
C ARG A 16 12.26 3.28 -3.60
N VAL A 17 12.60 4.14 -2.62
CA VAL A 17 11.68 5.14 -2.07
C VAL A 17 11.23 6.12 -3.15
N ARG A 18 12.16 6.64 -3.96
CA ARG A 18 11.80 7.50 -5.11
C ARG A 18 10.90 6.79 -6.11
N MET A 19 11.19 5.52 -6.40
CA MET A 19 10.33 4.71 -7.26
C MET A 19 8.92 4.56 -6.66
N ALA A 20 8.80 4.27 -5.36
CA ALA A 20 7.49 4.19 -4.70
C ALA A 20 6.75 5.54 -4.78
N MET A 21 7.42 6.67 -4.52
CA MET A 21 6.81 8.01 -4.68
C MET A 21 6.23 8.19 -6.09
N ASP A 22 7.01 7.85 -7.12
CA ASP A 22 6.54 7.96 -8.51
C ASP A 22 5.34 7.05 -8.79
N LEU A 23 5.25 5.89 -8.12
CA LEU A 23 4.13 4.97 -8.25
C LEU A 23 2.88 5.49 -7.55
N GLU A 24 2.97 5.99 -6.31
CA GLU A 24 1.81 6.59 -5.61
C GLU A 24 1.24 7.78 -6.39
N ARG A 25 2.12 8.62 -6.95
CA ARG A 25 1.68 9.72 -7.81
C ARG A 25 0.94 9.21 -9.05
N GLN A 26 1.44 8.16 -9.69
CA GLN A 26 0.78 7.56 -10.85
C GLN A 26 -0.56 6.91 -10.49
N THR A 27 -0.66 6.23 -9.35
CA THR A 27 -1.93 5.68 -8.85
C THR A 27 -2.95 6.80 -8.63
N MET A 28 -2.56 7.86 -7.93
CA MET A 28 -3.38 9.07 -7.74
C MET A 28 -3.87 9.64 -9.08
N GLU A 29 -2.95 9.84 -10.03
CA GLU A 29 -3.27 10.36 -11.36
C GLU A 29 -4.24 9.46 -12.12
N LEU A 30 -4.11 8.14 -11.99
CA LEU A 30 -5.01 7.17 -12.60
C LEU A 30 -6.42 7.28 -12.00
N TYR A 31 -6.53 7.37 -10.67
CA TYR A 31 -7.83 7.51 -10.00
C TYR A 31 -8.51 8.84 -10.31
N CYS A 32 -7.75 9.95 -10.41
CA CYS A 32 -8.30 11.20 -10.93
C CYS A 32 -8.77 11.08 -12.38
N LYS A 33 -8.07 10.31 -13.23
CA LYS A 33 -8.54 10.03 -14.61
C LYS A 33 -9.85 9.25 -14.59
N PHE A 34 -10.01 8.27 -13.70
CA PHE A 34 -11.26 7.53 -13.55
C PHE A 34 -12.39 8.41 -13.02
N GLU A 35 -12.14 9.27 -12.04
CA GLU A 35 -13.11 10.28 -11.57
C GLU A 35 -13.65 11.11 -12.73
N SER A 36 -12.76 11.58 -13.62
CA SER A 36 -13.15 12.40 -14.76
C SER A 36 -13.82 11.58 -15.88
N ALA A 37 -13.42 10.32 -16.07
CA ALA A 37 -14.01 9.43 -17.08
C ALA A 37 -15.39 8.88 -16.68
N PHE A 38 -15.63 8.72 -15.38
CA PHE A 38 -16.87 8.18 -14.79
C PHE A 38 -17.56 9.23 -13.92
N ALA A 39 -17.90 10.37 -14.54
CA ALA A 39 -18.49 11.51 -13.83
C ALA A 39 -19.92 11.25 -13.29
N GLU A 40 -20.61 10.23 -13.80
CA GLU A 40 -21.96 9.86 -13.39
C GLU A 40 -22.08 8.33 -13.21
N PRO A 41 -22.84 7.86 -12.19
CA PRO A 41 -23.51 8.67 -11.15
C PRO A 41 -22.51 9.33 -10.18
N GLU A 42 -22.91 10.42 -9.51
CA GLU A 42 -22.08 11.18 -8.54
C GLU A 42 -21.37 10.29 -7.50
N GLU A 43 -22.01 9.20 -7.08
CA GLU A 43 -21.42 8.21 -6.19
C GLU A 43 -20.15 7.55 -6.77
N VAL A 44 -20.18 7.14 -8.03
CA VAL A 44 -19.00 6.53 -8.71
C VAL A 44 -17.89 7.56 -8.87
N ARG A 45 -18.26 8.79 -9.22
CA ARG A 45 -17.31 9.90 -9.33
C ARG A 45 -16.62 10.19 -7.99
N SER A 46 -17.41 10.29 -6.91
CA SER A 46 -16.90 10.57 -5.56
C SER A 46 -16.01 9.44 -5.07
N PHE A 47 -16.41 8.20 -5.31
CA PHE A 47 -15.59 7.02 -5.00
C PHE A 47 -14.18 7.13 -5.58
N TRP A 48 -14.04 7.46 -6.87
CA TRP A 48 -12.71 7.58 -7.50
C TRP A 48 -11.88 8.72 -6.92
N PHE A 49 -12.51 9.83 -6.49
CA PHE A 49 -11.83 10.90 -5.79
C PHE A 49 -11.34 10.45 -4.41
N ASP A 50 -12.19 9.74 -3.67
CA ASP A 50 -11.88 9.23 -2.34
C ASP A 50 -10.75 8.20 -2.38
N MET A 51 -10.69 7.35 -3.42
CA MET A 51 -9.54 6.47 -3.71
C MET A 51 -8.25 7.24 -4.02
N ALA A 52 -8.33 8.38 -4.70
CA ALA A 52 -7.14 9.17 -5.08
C ALA A 52 -6.52 9.92 -3.89
N GLN A 53 -7.33 10.32 -2.91
CA GLN A 53 -6.89 11.18 -1.80
C GLN A 53 -5.79 10.54 -0.91
N PRO A 54 -5.92 9.27 -0.46
CA PRO A 54 -4.89 8.57 0.32
C PRO A 54 -3.51 8.61 -0.34
N GLU A 55 -3.44 8.51 -1.66
CA GLU A 55 -2.18 8.41 -2.40
C GLU A 55 -1.31 9.66 -2.30
N SER A 56 -1.93 10.84 -2.16
CA SER A 56 -1.23 12.09 -1.87
C SER A 56 -0.51 12.04 -0.51
N ARG A 57 -1.13 11.38 0.49
CA ARG A 57 -0.55 11.21 1.84
C ARG A 57 0.57 10.18 1.81
N HIS A 58 0.39 9.08 1.07
CA HIS A 58 1.41 8.07 0.84
C HIS A 58 2.66 8.68 0.19
N PHE A 59 2.47 9.45 -0.88
CA PHE A 59 3.53 10.22 -1.53
C PHE A 59 4.25 11.14 -0.53
N GLY A 60 3.50 11.91 0.27
CA GLY A 60 4.07 12.83 1.26
C GLY A 60 4.91 12.11 2.33
N ALA A 61 4.42 10.96 2.83
CA ALA A 61 5.17 10.14 3.78
C ALA A 61 6.49 9.63 3.17
N LEU A 62 6.46 9.14 1.92
CA LEU A 62 7.65 8.69 1.20
C LEU A 62 8.61 9.85 0.90
N ALA A 63 8.12 11.05 0.61
CA ALA A 63 8.94 12.25 0.43
C ALA A 63 9.70 12.63 1.71
N LEU A 64 9.06 12.52 2.88
CA LEU A 64 9.72 12.70 4.18
C LEU A 64 10.80 11.65 4.41
N VAL A 65 10.52 10.37 4.10
CA VAL A 65 11.53 9.29 4.14
C VAL A 65 12.73 9.63 3.25
N ALA A 66 12.48 10.07 2.00
CA ALA A 66 13.53 10.45 1.07
C ALA A 66 14.38 11.61 1.61
N GLY A 67 13.74 12.64 2.18
CA GLY A 67 14.43 13.77 2.81
C GLY A 67 15.28 13.34 4.01
N LEU A 68 14.78 12.45 4.86
CA LEU A 68 15.54 11.87 5.98
C LEU A 68 16.74 11.05 5.49
N LEU A 69 16.56 10.27 4.42
CA LEU A 69 17.62 9.52 3.78
C LEU A 69 18.66 10.41 3.12
N GLN A 70 18.33 11.64 2.73
CA GLN A 70 19.29 12.63 2.20
C GLN A 70 20.00 13.39 3.33
N GLY A 71 19.27 13.77 4.39
CA GLY A 71 19.68 14.78 5.36
C GLY A 71 20.72 14.39 6.41
N ARG A 72 20.95 13.10 6.75
CA ARG A 72 21.99 12.72 7.73
C ARG A 72 22.38 11.23 7.69
N SER A 73 23.69 10.96 7.68
CA SER A 73 24.27 9.61 7.82
C SER A 73 24.21 9.13 9.28
N GLY A 74 23.19 8.36 9.65
CA GLY A 74 23.17 7.74 10.98
C GLY A 74 21.86 7.07 11.40
N ARG A 75 20.72 7.43 10.80
CA ARG A 75 19.46 6.70 11.03
C ARG A 75 19.33 5.54 10.07
N THR A 76 19.35 4.32 10.61
CA THR A 76 18.89 3.12 9.91
C THR A 76 17.38 3.01 10.09
N LEU A 77 16.60 3.30 9.05
CA LEU A 77 15.19 2.92 8.98
C LEU A 77 15.12 1.39 8.88
N ARG A 78 14.33 0.76 9.75
CA ARG A 78 14.24 -0.72 9.79
C ARG A 78 13.27 -1.23 8.71
N VAL A 79 12.27 -0.44 8.28
CA VAL A 79 11.29 -0.80 7.22
C VAL A 79 11.92 -1.01 5.83
N ALA A 80 13.16 -0.57 5.60
CA ALA A 80 13.88 -0.77 4.35
C ALA A 80 13.95 -2.23 3.86
N ARG A 81 13.58 -3.19 4.72
CA ARG A 81 13.48 -4.63 4.42
C ARG A 81 12.23 -5.01 3.61
N HIS A 82 11.19 -4.18 3.55
CA HIS A 82 9.90 -4.53 2.95
C HIS A 82 9.65 -3.87 1.58
N LEU A 83 10.42 -2.83 1.24
CA LEU A 83 10.41 -2.21 -0.07
C LEU A 83 11.22 -3.07 -1.05
N ASP A 84 10.56 -4.11 -1.57
CA ASP A 84 11.13 -5.07 -2.52
C ASP A 84 11.03 -4.56 -3.97
N THR A 85 12.13 -4.67 -4.70
CA THR A 85 12.24 -4.28 -6.10
C THR A 85 11.28 -5.07 -6.99
N ALA A 86 10.99 -6.34 -6.67
CA ALA A 86 10.07 -7.14 -7.49
C ALA A 86 8.63 -6.62 -7.40
N ARG A 87 8.18 -6.26 -6.19
CA ARG A 87 6.86 -5.64 -5.94
C ARG A 87 6.72 -4.30 -6.64
N LEU A 88 7.69 -3.40 -6.46
CA LEU A 88 7.70 -2.10 -7.16
C LEU A 88 7.65 -2.25 -8.68
N ASN A 89 8.41 -3.20 -9.22
CA ASN A 89 8.41 -3.47 -10.66
C ASN A 89 7.09 -4.06 -11.14
N HIS A 90 6.41 -4.86 -10.31
CA HIS A 90 5.09 -5.38 -10.61
C HIS A 90 4.06 -4.24 -10.66
N LEU A 91 3.96 -3.42 -9.61
CA LEU A 91 3.05 -2.27 -9.60
C LEU A 91 3.32 -1.32 -10.78
N ARG A 92 4.59 -1.03 -11.07
CA ARG A 92 4.96 -0.22 -12.24
C ARG A 92 4.42 -0.79 -13.56
N ARG A 93 4.39 -2.11 -13.72
CA ARG A 93 3.82 -2.74 -14.91
C ARG A 93 2.29 -2.63 -14.92
N CYS A 94 1.65 -2.85 -13.78
CA CYS A 94 0.20 -2.68 -13.62
C CYS A 94 -0.24 -1.25 -13.96
N LEU A 95 0.38 -0.24 -13.34
CA LEU A 95 0.08 1.17 -13.62
C LEU A 95 0.32 1.56 -15.07
N ARG A 96 1.44 1.14 -15.68
CA ARG A 96 1.69 1.39 -17.11
C ARG A 96 0.61 0.79 -18.01
N ARG A 97 0.11 -0.41 -17.68
CA ARG A 97 -1.00 -1.02 -18.40
C ARG A 97 -2.28 -0.22 -18.16
N ALA A 98 -2.61 0.05 -16.90
CA ALA A 98 -3.84 0.73 -16.51
C ALA A 98 -3.95 2.12 -17.13
N HIS A 99 -2.89 2.93 -17.11
CA HIS A 99 -2.88 4.24 -17.77
C HIS A 99 -3.10 4.12 -19.29
N ARG A 100 -2.46 3.16 -19.97
CA ARG A 100 -2.68 2.97 -21.41
C ARG A 100 -4.10 2.55 -21.73
N GLU A 101 -4.68 1.67 -20.93
CA GLU A 101 -6.08 1.28 -21.09
C GLU A 101 -7.00 2.49 -20.84
N ALA A 102 -6.77 3.23 -19.76
CA ALA A 102 -7.54 4.44 -19.44
C ALA A 102 -7.49 5.49 -20.56
N ASP A 103 -6.32 5.71 -21.16
CA ASP A 103 -6.14 6.66 -22.28
C ASP A 103 -6.88 6.20 -23.56
N GLN A 104 -7.19 4.90 -23.69
CA GLN A 104 -7.97 4.33 -24.80
C GLN A 104 -9.48 4.28 -24.53
N GLY A 105 -9.89 4.58 -23.30
CA GLY A 105 -11.25 4.39 -22.80
C GLY A 105 -11.43 2.99 -22.21
N VAL A 106 -11.86 2.95 -20.95
CA VAL A 106 -12.18 1.71 -20.22
C VAL A 106 -13.63 1.70 -19.77
N THR A 107 -14.20 0.51 -19.63
CA THR A 107 -15.49 0.33 -18.95
C THR A 107 -15.30 0.49 -17.44
N LEU A 108 -16.38 0.81 -16.73
CA LEU A 108 -16.35 0.97 -15.28
C LEU A 108 -15.89 -0.32 -14.56
N SER A 109 -16.42 -1.49 -14.97
CA SER A 109 -15.98 -2.79 -14.45
C SER A 109 -14.50 -3.05 -14.70
N ARG A 110 -13.97 -2.64 -15.86
CA ARG A 110 -12.54 -2.78 -16.14
C ARG A 110 -11.70 -1.83 -15.28
N ALA A 111 -12.18 -0.62 -15.02
CA ALA A 111 -11.51 0.32 -14.11
C ALA A 111 -11.43 -0.25 -12.68
N PHE A 112 -12.50 -0.85 -12.16
CA PHE A 112 -12.45 -1.56 -10.87
C PHE A 112 -11.46 -2.73 -10.89
N ALA A 113 -11.43 -3.52 -11.97
CA ALA A 113 -10.46 -4.61 -12.11
C ALA A 113 -9.00 -4.11 -12.12
N LEU A 114 -8.74 -2.97 -12.76
CA LEU A 114 -7.41 -2.33 -12.76
C LEU A 114 -7.05 -1.82 -11.36
N ALA A 115 -7.99 -1.18 -10.63
CA ALA A 115 -7.79 -0.75 -9.26
C ALA A 115 -7.47 -1.93 -8.34
N LEU A 116 -8.24 -3.02 -8.39
CA LEU A 116 -7.96 -4.24 -7.61
C LEU A 116 -6.56 -4.83 -7.91
N GLU A 117 -6.13 -4.82 -9.18
CA GLU A 117 -4.78 -5.27 -9.54
C GLU A 117 -3.69 -4.36 -8.93
N ILE A 118 -3.93 -3.06 -8.84
CA ILE A 118 -3.02 -2.08 -8.23
C ILE A 118 -2.96 -2.30 -6.71
N GLU A 119 -4.11 -2.37 -6.02
CA GLU A 119 -4.15 -2.55 -4.56
C GLU A 119 -3.63 -3.91 -4.12
N SER A 120 -3.74 -4.93 -4.99
CA SER A 120 -3.15 -6.25 -4.72
C SER A 120 -1.62 -6.25 -4.65
N SER A 121 -0.96 -5.16 -5.06
CA SER A 121 0.51 -5.05 -5.08
C SER A 121 1.16 -4.94 -3.69
N GLU A 122 0.37 -4.70 -2.63
CA GLU A 122 0.82 -4.64 -1.24
C GLU A 122 1.88 -3.54 -0.97
N ILE A 123 1.94 -2.50 -1.80
CA ILE A 123 2.90 -1.40 -1.60
C ILE A 123 2.44 -0.45 -0.50
N GLU A 124 1.13 -0.24 -0.37
CA GLU A 124 0.54 0.53 0.72
C GLU A 124 0.97 -0.01 2.09
N ASP A 125 1.06 -1.32 2.27
CA ASP A 125 1.53 -1.94 3.53
C ASP A 125 2.93 -1.45 3.92
N VAL A 126 3.80 -1.29 2.93
CA VAL A 126 5.16 -0.80 3.14
C VAL A 126 5.13 0.69 3.49
N VAL A 127 4.22 1.45 2.89
CA VAL A 127 3.99 2.85 3.24
C VAL A 127 3.42 2.97 4.66
N LEU A 128 2.48 2.11 5.06
CA LEU A 128 1.91 2.06 6.41
C LEU A 128 2.98 1.77 7.47
N ASP A 129 3.87 0.82 7.21
CA ASP A 129 4.98 0.53 8.11
C ASP A 129 5.97 1.70 8.17
N LEU A 130 6.18 2.43 7.07
CA LEU A 130 6.99 3.65 7.07
C LEU A 130 6.32 4.79 7.85
N ILE A 131 5.00 4.97 7.72
CA ILE A 131 4.22 5.93 8.52
C ILE A 131 4.36 5.60 10.00
N HIS A 132 4.24 4.33 10.38
CA HIS A 132 4.47 3.86 11.75
C HIS A 132 5.85 4.24 12.27
N GLU A 133 6.91 3.91 11.52
CA GLU A 133 8.29 4.25 11.94
C GLU A 133 8.53 5.76 12.08
N LEU A 134 7.79 6.59 11.34
CA LEU A 134 7.98 8.03 11.33
C LEU A 134 7.10 8.80 12.32
N ARG A 135 5.86 8.34 12.54
CA ARG A 135 4.80 9.11 13.21
C ARG A 135 4.14 8.35 14.37
N GLY A 136 4.50 7.09 14.61
CA GLY A 136 3.98 6.27 15.69
C GLY A 136 2.63 5.61 15.38
N ASP A 137 2.07 4.93 16.39
CA ASP A 137 0.95 3.99 16.24
C ASP A 137 -0.36 4.65 15.78
N THR A 138 -0.69 5.83 16.30
CA THR A 138 -1.98 6.50 15.99
C THR A 138 -2.13 6.85 14.51
N GLU A 139 -1.06 7.28 13.85
CA GLU A 139 -1.11 7.64 12.42
C GLU A 139 -1.09 6.38 11.54
N ARG A 140 -0.44 5.31 12.01
CA ARG A 140 -0.52 3.99 11.38
C ARG A 140 -1.95 3.44 11.44
N GLU A 141 -2.59 3.47 12.60
CA GLU A 141 -3.96 3.00 12.79
C GLU A 141 -4.95 3.74 11.89
N ARG A 142 -4.79 5.07 11.76
CA ARG A 142 -5.59 5.88 10.83
C ARG A 142 -5.40 5.45 9.38
N ALA A 143 -4.16 5.28 8.94
CA ALA A 143 -3.87 4.89 7.57
C ALA A 143 -4.32 3.45 7.26
N VAL A 144 -4.24 2.54 8.23
CA VAL A 144 -4.83 1.18 8.14
C VAL A 144 -6.36 1.23 8.01
N HIS A 145 -7.02 2.11 8.77
CA HIS A 145 -8.47 2.25 8.70
C HIS A 145 -8.93 2.75 7.33
N LEU A 146 -8.19 3.71 6.75
CA LEU A 146 -8.42 4.21 5.39
C LEU A 146 -8.24 3.11 4.34
N LEU A 147 -7.13 2.36 4.40
CA LEU A 147 -6.89 1.21 3.50
C LEU A 147 -8.04 0.20 3.49
N LEU A 148 -8.53 -0.18 4.67
CA LEU A 148 -9.64 -1.13 4.78
C LEU A 148 -10.96 -0.54 4.29
N HIS A 149 -11.17 0.75 4.50
CA HIS A 149 -12.32 1.48 3.99
C HIS A 149 -12.31 1.47 2.46
N ASP A 150 -11.20 1.86 1.84
CA ASP A 150 -11.03 1.96 0.38
C ASP A 150 -11.24 0.60 -0.31
N LEU A 151 -10.72 -0.49 0.27
CA LEU A 151 -10.97 -1.85 -0.23
C LEU A 151 -12.41 -2.32 -0.02
N GLY A 152 -13.03 -1.94 1.10
CA GLY A 152 -14.43 -2.22 1.38
C GLY A 152 -15.36 -1.52 0.39
N ASP A 153 -15.09 -0.25 0.13
CA ASP A 153 -15.81 0.55 -0.87
C ASP A 153 -15.59 -0.01 -2.27
N LEU A 154 -14.37 -0.42 -2.62
CA LEU A 154 -14.10 -1.05 -3.91
C LEU A 154 -14.89 -2.35 -4.10
N ALA A 155 -15.02 -3.18 -3.07
CA ALA A 155 -15.86 -4.39 -3.12
C ALA A 155 -17.35 -4.03 -3.29
N TYR A 156 -17.84 -3.04 -2.52
CA TYR A 156 -19.21 -2.54 -2.64
C TYR A 156 -19.53 -1.97 -4.04
N MET A 157 -18.61 -1.17 -4.59
CA MET A 157 -18.77 -0.58 -5.92
C MET A 157 -18.74 -1.63 -7.02
N VAL A 158 -17.91 -2.67 -6.88
CA VAL A 158 -17.94 -3.83 -7.77
C VAL A 158 -19.30 -4.53 -7.68
N GLU A 159 -19.79 -4.88 -6.49
CA GLU A 159 -21.08 -5.55 -6.32
C GLU A 159 -22.24 -4.76 -6.95
N LYS A 160 -22.23 -3.43 -6.77
CA LYS A 160 -23.32 -2.56 -7.19
C LYS A 160 -23.28 -2.21 -8.69
N TYR A 161 -22.09 -2.04 -9.26
CA TYR A 161 -21.92 -1.46 -10.61
C TYR A 161 -21.22 -2.37 -11.62
N ALA A 162 -20.54 -3.43 -11.18
CA ALA A 162 -19.98 -4.45 -12.05
C ALA A 162 -20.75 -5.75 -11.81
N ASP A 163 -21.67 -6.07 -12.72
CA ASP A 163 -22.38 -7.37 -12.78
C ASP A 163 -21.39 -8.50 -13.16
N ASP A 164 -20.36 -8.68 -12.33
CA ASP A 164 -19.22 -9.55 -12.53
C ASP A 164 -18.89 -10.26 -11.20
N PRO A 165 -19.47 -11.45 -10.98
CA PRO A 165 -19.27 -12.22 -9.75
C PRO A 165 -17.81 -12.64 -9.53
N GLU A 166 -17.03 -12.81 -10.59
CA GLU A 166 -15.63 -13.22 -10.50
C GLU A 166 -14.76 -12.04 -10.03
N LEU A 167 -15.09 -10.84 -10.47
CA LEU A 167 -14.48 -9.60 -9.98
C LEU A 167 -14.81 -9.33 -8.53
N LEU A 168 -16.07 -9.55 -8.12
CA LEU A 168 -16.49 -9.40 -6.72
C LEU A 168 -15.75 -10.37 -5.81
N ALA A 169 -15.68 -11.66 -6.19
CA ALA A 169 -14.95 -12.66 -5.42
C ALA A 169 -13.46 -12.31 -5.25
N ARG A 170 -12.85 -11.65 -6.25
CA ARG A 170 -11.47 -11.15 -6.15
C ARG A 170 -11.34 -9.98 -5.18
N ALA A 171 -12.31 -9.06 -5.16
CA ALA A 171 -12.35 -7.95 -4.21
C ALA A 171 -12.47 -8.48 -2.77
N ASP A 172 -13.40 -9.40 -2.53
CA ASP A 172 -13.60 -10.03 -1.22
C ASP A 172 -12.34 -10.75 -0.75
N ALA A 173 -11.74 -11.57 -1.61
CA ALA A 173 -10.51 -12.29 -1.27
C ALA A 173 -9.35 -11.34 -0.91
N LEU A 174 -9.25 -10.19 -1.58
CA LEU A 174 -8.24 -9.17 -1.27
C LEU A 174 -8.50 -8.54 0.10
N LEU A 175 -9.75 -8.15 0.37
CA LEU A 175 -10.16 -7.58 1.65
C LEU A 175 -9.92 -8.56 2.81
N GLU A 176 -10.34 -9.82 2.65
CA GLU A 176 -10.14 -10.87 3.65
C GLU A 176 -8.65 -11.10 3.95
N ARG A 177 -7.82 -11.15 2.91
CA ARG A 177 -6.37 -11.29 3.06
C ARG A 177 -5.78 -10.13 3.86
N GLN A 178 -6.22 -8.91 3.58
CA GLN A 178 -5.75 -7.71 4.28
C GLN A 178 -6.18 -7.71 5.76
N VAL A 179 -7.44 -8.02 6.05
CA VAL A 179 -7.94 -8.19 7.41
C VAL A 179 -7.19 -9.28 8.17
N ALA A 180 -6.97 -10.45 7.55
CA ALA A 180 -6.25 -11.55 8.17
C ALA A 180 -4.80 -11.18 8.52
N ARG A 181 -4.13 -10.42 7.64
CA ARG A 181 -2.77 -9.96 7.89
C ARG A 181 -2.72 -8.96 9.04
N LEU A 182 -3.63 -7.99 9.08
CA LEU A 182 -3.71 -7.01 10.17
C LEU A 182 -3.97 -7.68 11.53
N LYS A 183 -4.88 -8.66 11.58
CA LYS A 183 -5.12 -9.46 12.80
C LYS A 183 -3.84 -10.13 13.28
N LYS A 184 -3.06 -10.73 12.37
CA LYS A 184 -1.79 -11.37 12.70
C LYS A 184 -0.75 -10.38 13.25
N ASP A 185 -0.69 -9.17 12.70
CA ASP A 185 0.22 -8.12 13.17
C ASP A 185 -0.15 -7.64 14.58
N VAL A 186 -1.46 -7.46 14.86
CA VAL A 186 -1.97 -7.13 16.20
C VAL A 186 -1.67 -8.24 17.20
N GLU A 187 -1.86 -9.51 16.83
CA GLU A 187 -1.52 -10.67 17.67
C GLU A 187 -0.01 -10.75 17.97
N LEU A 188 0.84 -10.45 16.99
CA LEU A 188 2.30 -10.43 17.16
C LEU A 188 2.75 -9.26 18.06
N ALA A 189 2.12 -8.09 17.94
CA ALA A 189 2.39 -6.93 18.79
C ALA A 189 1.88 -7.13 20.23
N SER A 190 0.77 -7.85 20.42
CA SER A 190 0.15 -8.13 21.71
C SER A 190 0.82 -9.28 22.48
N ARG A 191 1.72 -10.05 21.85
CA ARG A 191 2.51 -11.07 22.55
C ARG A 191 3.47 -10.40 23.53
N PRO A 192 3.38 -10.66 24.85
CA PRO A 192 4.33 -10.10 25.79
C PRO A 192 5.73 -10.54 25.38
N ALA A 193 6.66 -9.58 25.30
CA ALA A 193 8.07 -9.84 25.02
C ALA A 193 8.60 -10.87 26.03
N ASN A 194 8.59 -12.15 25.64
CA ASN A 194 8.85 -13.23 26.56
C ASN A 194 10.34 -13.21 26.92
N LYS A 195 10.63 -12.71 28.13
CA LYS A 195 11.68 -13.01 29.12
C LYS A 195 12.79 -14.03 28.76
N GLN A 196 13.33 -14.06 27.55
CA GLN A 196 14.48 -14.92 27.22
C GLN A 196 15.84 -14.33 27.63
N LYS A 197 15.87 -13.20 28.35
CA LYS A 197 17.12 -12.61 28.89
C LYS A 197 17.30 -12.72 30.41
N ILE A 198 16.35 -13.25 31.18
CA ILE A 198 16.49 -13.33 32.65
C ILE A 198 17.03 -14.69 33.14
N GLN A 199 16.87 -15.79 32.40
CA GLN A 199 17.37 -17.10 32.87
C GLN A 199 18.87 -17.35 32.59
N ARG A 200 19.56 -16.54 31.77
CA ARG A 200 21.02 -16.69 31.54
C ARG A 200 21.90 -15.94 32.55
N ARG A 201 21.31 -15.21 33.49
CA ARG A 201 22.05 -14.54 34.59
C ARG A 201 21.86 -15.20 35.96
N ALA A 202 20.99 -16.20 36.08
CA ALA A 202 20.79 -16.96 37.33
C ALA A 202 21.58 -18.30 37.35
N ALA A 203 22.47 -18.52 36.38
CA ALA A 203 23.31 -19.72 36.28
C ALA A 203 24.81 -19.37 36.09
N ARG A 204 25.25 -18.23 36.64
CA ARG A 204 26.66 -17.90 36.81
C ARG A 204 26.91 -17.44 38.23
#